data_AF-A0A956DM59-F1
#
_entry.id   AF-A0A956DM59-F1
#
_cell.length_a   1.000
_cell.length_b   1.000
_cell.length_c   1.000
_cell.angle_alpha   90.00
_cell.angle_beta   90.00
_cell.angle_gamma   90.00
#
_symmetry.space_group_name_H-M   'P 1'
#
loop_
_entity.id
_entity.type
_entity.pdbx_description
1 polymer ?
#
loop_
_entity_poly.entity_id
_entity_poly.type
_entity_poly.pdbx_seq_one_letter_code
_entity_poly.pdbx_strand_id
1 'polypeptide(L)'
;MGKEPAHIYVYCGTDDDGLDRADLEAALEEFFGGRGEECGGGSGVHGFNVDFELATGEDPHPWVERLKSFLVQLGVSRSTYFDVFPEGWGPGAEWRRVEIFGADQRRTDSPGQRTS
;
A
#
# COMPACT_ATOMS: atom_id res chain seq x y z
N MET A 1 11.40 -9.33 -22.21
CA MET A 1 11.16 -8.20 -21.29
C MET A 1 10.16 -8.70 -20.28
N GLY A 2 10.57 -8.90 -19.02
CA GLY A 2 9.63 -9.17 -17.94
C GLY A 2 8.74 -7.94 -17.75
N LYS A 3 7.45 -8.14 -17.46
CA LYS A 3 6.59 -7.03 -17.05
C LYS A 3 7.04 -6.58 -15.66
N GLU A 4 6.89 -5.29 -15.36
CA GLU A 4 7.08 -4.81 -13.98
C GLU A 4 6.04 -5.50 -13.09
N PRO A 5 6.45 -6.02 -11.93
CA PRO A 5 5.56 -6.69 -10.98
C PRO A 5 4.46 -5.75 -10.45
N ALA A 6 3.47 -6.33 -9.77
CA ALA A 6 2.45 -5.54 -9.11
C ALA A 6 3.01 -4.92 -7.83
N HIS A 7 2.57 -3.70 -7.50
CA HIS A 7 3.03 -2.98 -6.31
C HIS A 7 1.88 -2.61 -5.39
N ILE A 8 2.15 -2.63 -4.09
CA ILE A 8 1.26 -2.11 -3.04
C ILE A 8 2.06 -1.15 -2.17
N TYR A 9 1.65 0.12 -2.12
CA TYR A 9 2.30 1.15 -1.32
C TYR A 9 1.38 1.56 -0.17
N VAL A 10 1.80 1.30 1.06
CA VAL A 10 1.03 1.59 2.27
C VAL A 10 1.50 2.91 2.85
N TYR A 11 0.60 3.88 2.97
CA TYR A 11 0.88 5.22 3.48
C TYR A 11 0.22 5.41 4.84
N CYS A 12 1.00 5.80 5.84
CA CYS A 12 0.52 6.12 7.19
C CYS A 12 0.78 7.60 7.51
N GLY A 13 -0.20 8.27 8.12
CA GLY A 13 -0.02 9.65 8.59
C GLY A 13 0.73 9.75 9.92
N THR A 14 1.07 10.98 10.32
CA THR A 14 1.75 11.30 11.60
C THR A 14 0.80 11.43 12.79
N ASP A 15 -0.43 10.95 12.68
CA ASP A 15 -1.40 11.10 13.77
C ASP A 15 -0.89 10.28 14.97
N ASP A 16 -1.07 10.76 16.20
CA ASP A 16 -0.51 10.15 17.42
C ASP A 16 -1.03 8.72 17.71
N ASP A 17 -2.01 8.25 16.93
CA ASP A 17 -2.60 6.91 17.00
C ASP A 17 -2.09 6.05 15.82
N GLY A 18 -1.21 5.08 16.07
CA GLY A 18 -0.78 4.11 15.05
C GLY A 18 0.54 3.40 15.38
N LEU A 19 0.93 2.44 14.54
CA LEU A 19 2.25 1.81 14.63
C LEU A 19 3.32 2.72 14.04
N ASP A 20 4.55 2.57 14.55
CA ASP A 20 5.70 3.12 13.86
C ASP A 20 5.99 2.34 12.57
N ARG A 21 6.93 2.89 11.77
CA ARG A 21 7.27 2.32 10.48
C ARG A 21 7.85 0.91 10.58
N ALA A 22 8.71 0.66 11.56
CA ALA A 22 9.41 -0.61 11.68
C ALA A 22 8.45 -1.74 12.11
N ASP A 23 7.54 -1.43 13.03
CA ASP A 23 6.50 -2.37 13.44
C ASP A 23 5.54 -2.69 12.28
N LEU A 24 5.19 -1.68 11.47
CA LEU A 24 4.36 -1.90 10.28
C LEU A 24 5.10 -2.73 9.21
N GLU A 25 6.37 -2.43 8.94
CA GLU A 25 7.22 -3.18 8.01
C GLU A 25 7.24 -4.67 8.39
N ALA A 26 7.56 -4.98 9.65
CA ALA A 26 7.59 -6.36 10.14
C ALA A 26 6.23 -7.06 10.04
N ALA A 27 5.14 -6.36 10.39
CA ALA A 27 3.79 -6.91 10.31
C ALA A 27 3.35 -7.20 8.87
N LEU A 28 3.73 -6.34 7.90
CA LEU A 28 3.43 -6.52 6.49
C LEU A 28 4.25 -7.65 5.87
N GLU A 29 5.54 -7.79 6.22
CA GLU A 29 6.36 -8.93 5.79
C GLU A 29 5.75 -10.27 6.22
N GLU A 30 5.32 -10.37 7.48
CA GLU A 30 4.62 -11.56 7.98
C GLU A 30 3.30 -11.80 7.23
N PHE A 31 2.52 -10.74 7.00
CA PHE A 31 1.25 -10.82 6.29
C PHE A 31 1.40 -11.36 4.85
N PHE A 32 2.41 -10.88 4.11
CA PHE A 32 2.64 -11.32 2.74
C PHE A 32 3.31 -12.69 2.65
N GLY A 33 4.05 -13.12 3.69
CA GLY A 33 4.57 -14.48 3.79
C GLY A 33 5.42 -14.92 2.59
N GLY A 34 6.22 -13.99 2.04
CA GLY A 34 7.08 -14.20 0.87
C GLY A 34 6.37 -14.11 -0.49
N ARG A 35 5.08 -13.77 -0.53
CA ARG A 35 4.35 -13.41 -1.77
C ARG A 35 4.53 -11.95 -2.17
N GLY A 36 5.05 -11.15 -1.25
CA GLY A 36 5.52 -9.81 -1.50
C GLY A 36 6.84 -9.58 -0.78
N GLU A 37 7.67 -8.71 -1.34
CA GLU A 37 8.97 -8.30 -0.81
C GLU A 37 8.96 -6.79 -0.60
N GLU A 38 9.50 -6.33 0.53
CA GLU A 38 9.71 -4.90 0.77
C GLU A 38 10.73 -4.38 -0.25
N CYS A 39 10.32 -3.37 -1.04
CA CYS A 39 11.14 -2.82 -2.11
C CYS A 39 11.51 -1.36 -1.86
N GLY A 40 11.08 -0.79 -0.74
CA GLY A 40 11.40 0.55 -0.33
C GLY A 40 10.44 1.14 0.69
N GLY A 41 10.71 2.38 1.03
CA GLY A 41 9.89 3.16 1.92
C GLY A 41 10.43 4.57 2.05
N GLY A 42 9.60 5.45 2.62
CA GLY A 42 9.91 6.86 2.77
C GLY A 42 9.32 7.42 4.05
N SER A 43 9.90 8.51 4.53
CA SER A 43 9.37 9.28 5.66
C SER A 43 9.43 10.76 5.34
N GLY A 44 8.44 11.52 5.77
CA GLY A 44 8.36 12.96 5.59
C GLY A 44 7.41 13.62 6.58
N VAL A 45 7.23 14.93 6.42
CA VAL A 45 6.39 15.76 7.32
C VAL A 45 4.97 15.22 7.48
N HIS A 46 4.45 14.51 6.47
CA HIS A 46 3.09 14.00 6.46
C HIS A 46 2.96 12.55 6.93
N GLY A 47 4.07 11.87 7.24
CA GLY A 47 4.07 10.49 7.74
C GLY A 47 5.12 9.64 7.04
N PHE A 48 4.81 8.38 6.82
CA PHE A 48 5.71 7.45 6.16
C PHE A 48 4.96 6.52 5.20
N ASN A 49 5.72 5.85 4.34
CA ASN A 49 5.23 4.80 3.49
C ASN A 49 6.14 3.57 3.52
N VAL A 50 5.53 2.42 3.27
CA VAL A 50 6.20 1.13 3.09
C VAL A 50 5.72 0.56 1.77
N ASP A 51 6.65 0.17 0.93
CA ASP A 51 6.41 -0.24 -0.45
C ASP A 51 6.69 -1.72 -0.62
N PHE A 52 5.73 -2.45 -1.16
CA PHE A 52 5.85 -3.88 -1.44
C PHE A 52 5.70 -4.16 -2.93
N GLU A 53 6.56 -5.06 -3.40
CA GLU A 53 6.49 -5.68 -4.71
C GLU A 53 5.93 -7.10 -4.56
N LEU A 54 4.88 -7.44 -5.29
CA LEU A 54 4.35 -8.80 -5.31
C LEU A 54 5.13 -9.67 -6.29
N ALA A 55 5.22 -10.96 -6.01
CA ALA A 55 5.85 -11.93 -6.90
C ALA A 55 5.24 -11.87 -8.31
N THR A 56 6.06 -12.03 -9.35
CA THR A 56 5.61 -11.94 -10.74
C THR A 56 4.41 -12.86 -11.03
N GLY A 57 3.36 -12.29 -11.64
CA GLY A 57 2.13 -12.99 -11.97
C GLY A 57 1.11 -13.10 -10.81
N GLU A 58 1.42 -12.60 -9.62
CA GLU A 58 0.43 -12.42 -8.55
C GLU A 58 -0.53 -11.27 -8.89
N ASP A 59 -1.84 -11.52 -8.75
CA ASP A 59 -2.87 -10.50 -8.85
C ASP A 59 -2.96 -9.73 -7.52
N PRO A 60 -2.78 -8.40 -7.50
CA PRO A 60 -2.90 -7.63 -6.27
C PRO A 60 -4.34 -7.50 -5.76
N HIS A 61 -5.37 -7.70 -6.58
CA HIS A 61 -6.76 -7.44 -6.19
C HIS A 61 -7.27 -8.33 -5.04
N PRO A 62 -7.00 -9.65 -5.00
CA PRO A 62 -7.32 -10.49 -3.85
C PRO A 62 -6.64 -10.07 -2.54
N TRP A 63 -5.48 -9.41 -2.62
CA TRP A 63 -4.76 -8.92 -1.43
C TRP A 63 -5.44 -7.70 -0.81
N VAL A 64 -6.16 -6.89 -1.60
CA VAL A 64 -6.76 -5.63 -1.14
C VAL A 64 -7.67 -5.82 0.07
N GLU A 65 -8.68 -6.69 -0.02
CA GLU A 65 -9.64 -6.85 1.07
C GLU A 65 -9.02 -7.50 2.31
N ARG A 66 -8.04 -8.39 2.08
CA ARG A 66 -7.26 -9.05 3.15
C ARG A 66 -6.38 -8.04 3.89
N LEU A 67 -5.66 -7.21 3.14
CA LEU A 67 -4.77 -6.20 3.67
C LEU A 67 -5.55 -5.11 4.40
N LYS A 68 -6.67 -4.64 3.82
CA LYS A 68 -7.57 -3.68 4.47
C LYS A 68 -8.04 -4.20 5.83
N SER A 69 -8.54 -5.43 5.87
CA SER A 69 -9.01 -6.06 7.11
C SER A 69 -7.89 -6.23 8.14
N PHE A 70 -6.69 -6.65 7.68
CA PHE A 70 -5.51 -6.79 8.50
C PHE A 70 -5.08 -5.47 9.14
N LEU A 71 -4.97 -4.39 8.35
CA LEU A 71 -4.56 -3.07 8.84
C LEU A 71 -5.56 -2.48 9.84
N VAL A 72 -6.87 -2.72 9.65
CA VAL A 72 -7.89 -2.36 10.66
C VAL A 72 -7.65 -3.09 11.98
N GLN A 73 -7.35 -4.40 11.95
CA GLN A 73 -7.09 -5.19 13.14
C GLN A 73 -5.77 -4.81 13.83
N LEU A 74 -4.78 -4.42 13.04
CA LEU A 74 -3.48 -3.97 13.51
C LEU A 74 -3.56 -2.62 14.25
N GLY A 75 -4.63 -1.85 14.02
CA GLY A 75 -4.84 -0.56 14.70
C GLY A 75 -4.06 0.59 14.07
N VAL A 76 -3.89 0.58 12.75
CA VAL A 76 -3.26 1.70 12.03
C VAL A 76 -4.06 3.00 12.16
N SER A 77 -3.38 4.12 11.91
CA SER A 77 -4.01 5.44 11.93
C SER A 77 -5.22 5.54 11.00
N ARG A 78 -6.18 6.40 11.35
CA ARG A 78 -7.34 6.73 10.49
C ARG A 78 -6.97 7.36 9.16
N SER A 79 -5.79 7.97 9.06
CA SER A 79 -5.29 8.53 7.80
C SER A 79 -4.54 7.52 6.94
N THR A 80 -4.44 6.26 7.38
CA THR A 80 -3.79 5.20 6.60
C THR A 80 -4.62 4.83 5.37
N TYR A 81 -3.93 4.72 4.23
CA TYR A 81 -4.45 4.21 2.97
C TYR A 81 -3.35 3.43 2.25
N PHE A 82 -3.70 2.69 1.20
CA PHE A 82 -2.69 2.12 0.32
C PHE A 82 -3.07 2.23 -1.15
N ASP A 83 -2.07 2.40 -1.99
CA ASP A 83 -2.19 2.46 -3.44
C ASP A 83 -1.79 1.11 -4.03
N VAL A 84 -2.54 0.64 -5.02
CA VAL A 84 -2.41 -0.69 -5.63
C VAL A 84 -2.20 -0.54 -7.13
N PHE A 85 -1.07 -1.03 -7.61
CA PHE A 85 -0.65 -0.96 -9.00
C PHE A 85 -0.59 -2.39 -9.58
N PRO A 86 -1.35 -2.69 -10.64
CA PRO A 86 -1.28 -4.00 -11.28
C PRO A 86 0.04 -4.21 -12.01
N GLU A 87 0.36 -5.47 -12.31
CA GLU A 87 1.53 -5.84 -13.10
C GLU A 87 1.56 -5.09 -14.45
N GLY A 88 2.70 -4.49 -14.78
CA GLY A 88 2.91 -3.70 -15.99
C GLY A 88 2.21 -2.33 -15.97
N TRP A 89 1.83 -1.84 -14.79
CA TRP A 89 1.33 -0.48 -14.64
C TRP A 89 2.36 0.56 -15.12
N GLY A 90 1.87 1.66 -15.69
CA GLY A 90 2.70 2.80 -16.07
C GLY A 90 1.88 4.10 -16.06
N PRO A 91 2.53 5.25 -16.31
CA PRO A 91 1.86 6.55 -16.24
C PRO A 91 0.58 6.61 -17.09
N GLY A 92 -0.53 7.03 -16.48
CA GLY A 92 -1.85 7.13 -17.11
C GLY A 92 -2.68 5.84 -17.08
N ALA A 93 -2.12 4.70 -16.66
CA ALA A 93 -2.87 3.47 -16.44
C ALA A 93 -3.68 3.53 -15.13
N GLU A 94 -4.76 2.76 -15.07
CA GLU A 94 -5.62 2.68 -13.88
C GLU A 94 -4.86 2.03 -12.71
N TRP A 95 -5.02 2.62 -11.53
CA TRP A 95 -4.59 2.08 -10.24
C TRP A 95 -5.70 2.32 -9.19
N ARG A 96 -5.62 1.65 -8.05
CA ARG A 96 -6.64 1.74 -6.98
C ARG A 96 -6.04 2.35 -5.72
N ARG A 97 -6.69 3.37 -5.15
CA ARG A 97 -6.48 3.79 -3.77
C ARG A 97 -7.50 3.09 -2.88
N VAL A 98 -7.03 2.54 -1.78
CA VAL A 98 -7.83 1.88 -0.76
C VAL A 98 -7.70 2.65 0.53
N GLU A 99 -8.75 3.40 0.87
CA GLU A 99 -8.86 4.08 2.15
C GLU A 99 -9.23 3.04 3.22
N ILE A 100 -8.40 2.86 4.26
CA ILE A 100 -8.65 1.82 5.28
C ILE A 100 -10.00 2.02 5.97
N PHE A 101 -10.31 3.28 6.28
CA PHE A 101 -11.55 3.68 6.96
C PHE A 101 -12.51 4.46 6.04
N GLY A 102 -12.23 4.47 4.74
CA GLY A 102 -12.99 5.24 3.75
C GLY A 102 -13.42 4.40 2.55
N ALA A 103 -13.84 5.12 1.50
CA ALA A 103 -14.24 4.54 0.23
C ALA A 103 -13.03 4.38 -0.70
N ASP A 104 -12.99 3.25 -1.38
CA ASP A 104 -12.00 2.94 -2.40
C ASP A 104 -12.20 3.78 -3.66
N GLN A 105 -11.10 4.12 -4.32
CA GLN A 105 -11.09 4.98 -5.50
C GLN A 105 -10.28 4.32 -6.61
N ARG A 106 -10.80 4.33 -7.84
CA ARG A 106 -10.04 4.00 -9.05
C ARG A 106 -9.52 5.29 -9.65
N ARG A 107 -8.25 5.30 -10.05
CA ARG A 107 -7.50 6.51 -10.40
C ARG A 107 -6.64 6.27 -11.61
N THR A 108 -6.38 7.32 -12.39
CA THR A 108 -5.50 7.31 -13.57
C THR A 108 -4.50 8.47 -13.54
N ASP A 109 -4.53 9.28 -12.48
CA ASP A 109 -3.64 10.40 -12.25
C ASP A 109 -2.37 9.97 -11.51
N SER A 110 -1.49 10.91 -11.17
CA SER A 110 -0.21 10.60 -10.53
C SER A 110 -0.41 10.07 -9.10
N PRO A 111 0.25 8.96 -8.72
CA PRO A 111 0.14 8.38 -7.39
C PRO A 111 0.78 9.25 -6.29
N GLY A 112 0.50 8.93 -5.03
CA GLY A 112 1.12 9.60 -3.87
C GLY A 112 0.63 11.02 -3.55
N GLN A 113 -0.22 11.63 -4.38
CA GLN A 113 -0.87 12.89 -4.03
C GLN A 113 -2.05 12.64 -3.09
N ARG A 114 -2.03 13.26 -1.90
CA ARG A 114 -3.26 13.47 -1.12
C ARG A 114 -4.10 14.48 -1.88
N THR A 115 -5.24 14.05 -2.39
CA THR A 115 -6.26 14.99 -2.87
C THR A 115 -6.80 15.71 -1.64
N SER A 116 -6.60 17.03 -1.62
CA SER A 116 -7.10 17.95 -0.59
C SER A 116 -8.63 17.99 -0.55
#